data_AF-A0A0T6UTV2-F1
#
_entry.id   AF-A0A0T6UTV2-F1
#
_cell.length_a   1.000
_cell.length_b   1.000
_cell.length_c   1.000
_cell.angle_alpha   90.00
_cell.angle_beta   90.00
_cell.angle_gamma   90.00
#
_symmetry.space_group_name_H-M   'P 1'
#
loop_
_entity.id
_entity.type
_entity.pdbx_description
1 polymer ?
#
loop_
_entity_poly.entity_id
_entity_poly.type
_entity_poly.pdbx_seq_one_letter_code
_entity_poly.pdbx_strand_id
1 'polypeptide(L)'
;MAKKITVTDTILRDAHQSLIATRMRLEDMLPICDKLDKVGYWSLEVWGGATFDACVRFLKEDPWERLRKLKAALPNTRLQMLLRGQNLLGYRHYSDDVVRAFVAKAAVNGIDVFRIFDAMNDVRNLRVAIEAVKAAGKHAQGTISYTTSPVHTTEAFVEQAKAMAMMGVDSIAIKDMAGLLTPFATAELVKALKDAVHLPVFIHSHDTAGMGSMCQLKAIEAGADHIDTAISSFAWGTSHPGTESMVAALRGTEYDTGLDLALIQEIGMYFHAVRKKYHQFESEFTAVDTRVQVNQVPGGMMSNLANQLKEQGALNRINEVFAEIPRVREDLGFPPLVTPTSQIVGTQAVFNVLAGERYKTITNEVKLYLQGGYGKAPGKVNEQLRKQAIGSEELIEVRPADLLKPELSRLREEIGSLAKSEEDVLTYAMFPDIGRKFLEERASGTLTPEVLLPIPEAGASSAVGGEGVPTEFVIDVHGESYRVDITGVGVKGDGKRHFYLSIDGMPEEVVFEPLNEFVGGAGGKRKQASAPGDVSTSMPGNIVDVLVKVGDVVKTGQAVLISEAMKMETEIQAPIAGTVTAIHVAKGDRVNPGEVLIEIEG
;
A
#
# COMPACT_ATOMS: atom_id res chain seq x y z
N MET A 1 -2.90 44.91 -1.35
CA MET A 1 -1.59 44.31 -1.67
C MET A 1 -1.88 42.94 -2.26
N ALA A 2 -1.22 42.55 -3.35
CA ALA A 2 -1.35 41.20 -3.91
C ALA A 2 -0.97 40.17 -2.84
N LYS A 3 -1.81 39.14 -2.65
CA LYS A 3 -1.59 38.11 -1.63
C LYS A 3 -0.85 36.93 -2.26
N LYS A 4 0.48 36.98 -2.21
CA LYS A 4 1.35 35.90 -2.67
C LYS A 4 1.04 34.59 -1.94
N ILE A 5 0.65 33.56 -2.69
CA ILE A 5 0.49 32.20 -2.16
C ILE A 5 1.87 31.54 -2.06
N THR A 6 2.09 30.82 -0.97
CA THR A 6 3.34 30.08 -0.79
C THR A 6 3.08 28.58 -0.73
N VAL A 7 4.09 27.81 -1.10
CA VAL A 7 3.96 26.37 -1.38
C VAL A 7 4.81 25.57 -0.41
N THR A 8 4.24 24.51 0.15
CA THR A 8 5.00 23.41 0.75
C THR A 8 5.03 22.26 -0.25
N ASP A 9 6.22 21.83 -0.67
CA ASP A 9 6.35 20.64 -1.52
C ASP A 9 6.56 19.39 -0.65
N THR A 10 5.87 18.31 -1.01
CA THR A 10 5.80 17.05 -0.26
C THR A 10 6.61 15.91 -0.89
N ILE A 11 7.41 16.19 -1.93
CA ILE A 11 8.16 15.18 -2.70
C ILE A 11 9.05 14.28 -1.83
N LEU A 12 9.61 14.81 -0.74
CA LEU A 12 10.50 14.06 0.16
C LEU A 12 9.77 13.32 1.29
N ARG A 13 8.43 13.41 1.40
CA ARG A 13 7.62 12.75 2.44
C ARG A 13 6.32 12.17 1.90
N ASP A 14 5.26 12.97 1.76
CA ASP A 14 3.92 12.44 1.51
C ASP A 14 3.76 11.87 0.11
N ALA A 15 4.40 12.48 -0.89
CA ALA A 15 4.24 12.08 -2.28
C ALA A 15 4.67 10.63 -2.52
N HIS A 16 5.86 10.26 -2.02
CA HIS A 16 6.36 8.88 -2.10
C HIS A 16 5.72 7.95 -1.07
N GLN A 17 5.24 8.48 0.06
CA GLN A 17 4.42 7.72 1.00
C GLN A 17 3.14 7.21 0.34
N SER A 18 2.50 8.04 -0.48
CA SER A 18 1.30 7.68 -1.23
C SER A 18 1.58 6.75 -2.41
N LEU A 19 2.58 7.05 -3.23
CA LEU A 19 2.72 6.41 -4.55
C LEU A 19 3.63 5.18 -4.58
N ILE A 20 4.65 5.13 -3.71
CA ILE A 20 5.65 4.05 -3.72
C ILE A 20 5.88 3.49 -2.31
N ALA A 21 4.82 3.39 -1.52
CA ALA A 21 4.84 2.81 -0.18
C ALA A 21 5.95 3.34 0.73
N THR A 22 6.27 4.63 0.63
CA THR A 22 7.31 5.30 1.43
C THR A 22 8.73 4.80 1.19
N ARG A 23 9.03 4.28 -0.01
CA ARG A 23 10.30 3.60 -0.29
C ARG A 23 11.42 4.48 -0.83
N MET A 24 11.20 5.78 -1.04
CA MET A 24 12.26 6.66 -1.51
C MET A 24 13.44 6.67 -0.52
N ARG A 25 14.62 6.34 -1.03
CA ARG A 25 15.87 6.27 -0.28
C ARG A 25 16.60 7.59 -0.24
N LEU A 26 17.40 7.82 0.80
CA LEU A 26 18.16 9.05 0.95
C LEU A 26 19.17 9.27 -0.18
N GLU A 27 19.72 8.21 -0.75
CA GLU A 27 20.64 8.27 -1.89
C GLU A 27 20.02 8.91 -3.15
N ASP A 28 18.70 8.84 -3.31
CA ASP A 28 17.95 9.49 -4.39
C ASP A 28 17.41 10.88 -3.99
N MET A 29 17.44 11.23 -2.70
CA MET A 29 16.99 12.55 -2.24
C MET A 29 18.13 13.57 -2.28
N LEU A 30 19.32 13.19 -1.80
CA LEU A 30 20.44 14.13 -1.63
C LEU A 30 20.93 14.80 -2.92
N PRO A 31 21.05 14.10 -4.06
CA PRO A 31 21.64 14.70 -5.27
C PRO A 31 20.87 15.89 -5.83
N ILE A 32 19.57 15.99 -5.52
CA ILE A 32 18.70 17.06 -6.03
C ILE A 32 18.40 18.16 -5.00
N CYS A 33 18.85 18.01 -3.75
CA CYS A 33 18.55 18.93 -2.65
C CYS A 33 18.99 20.38 -2.94
N ASP A 34 20.15 20.62 -3.55
CA ASP A 34 20.61 21.98 -3.90
C ASP A 34 19.63 22.73 -4.81
N LYS A 35 18.98 22.01 -5.75
CA LYS A 35 17.96 22.62 -6.62
C LYS A 35 16.65 22.84 -5.87
N LEU A 36 16.21 21.86 -5.08
CA LEU A 36 15.03 22.00 -4.22
C LEU A 36 15.15 23.22 -3.29
N ASP A 37 16.33 23.43 -2.71
CA ASP A 37 16.60 24.54 -1.77
C ASP A 37 16.59 25.92 -2.45
N LYS A 38 16.87 25.97 -3.76
CA LYS A 38 16.86 27.21 -4.57
C LYS A 38 15.48 27.63 -5.03
N VAL A 39 14.47 26.75 -5.01
CA VAL A 39 13.12 27.07 -5.53
C VAL A 39 12.46 28.19 -4.74
N GLY A 40 12.69 28.24 -3.42
CA GLY A 40 12.04 29.22 -2.54
C GLY A 40 10.70 28.75 -1.96
N TYR A 41 10.53 27.44 -1.77
CA TYR A 41 9.38 26.88 -1.04
C TYR A 41 9.23 27.47 0.35
N TRP A 42 7.98 27.55 0.85
CA TRP A 42 7.75 27.94 2.24
C TRP A 42 8.36 26.91 3.18
N SER A 43 8.15 25.63 2.89
CA SER A 43 8.84 24.50 3.50
C SER A 43 8.92 23.31 2.55
N LEU A 44 9.82 22.38 2.83
CA LEU A 44 9.77 21.02 2.27
C LEU A 44 9.30 20.10 3.38
N GLU A 45 8.26 19.31 3.12
CA GLU A 45 7.89 18.24 4.04
C GLU A 45 8.78 17.03 3.78
N VAL A 46 9.59 16.67 4.77
CA VAL A 46 10.69 15.70 4.60
C VAL A 46 10.69 14.58 5.62
N TRP A 47 9.81 14.65 6.63
CA TRP A 47 9.90 13.77 7.79
C TRP A 47 8.55 13.51 8.48
N GLY A 48 8.54 12.56 9.40
CA GLY A 48 7.31 12.12 10.06
C GLY A 48 6.42 11.27 9.15
N GLY A 49 5.15 11.12 9.51
CA GLY A 49 4.28 10.12 8.86
C GLY A 49 4.90 8.72 8.92
N ALA A 50 4.85 7.97 7.80
CA ALA A 50 5.40 6.62 7.74
C ALA A 50 6.91 6.57 7.48
N THR A 51 7.56 7.71 7.19
CA THR A 51 8.98 7.72 6.80
C THR A 51 9.90 7.17 7.87
N PHE A 52 9.60 7.40 9.15
CA PHE A 52 10.43 6.91 10.26
C PHE A 52 10.36 5.38 10.39
N ASP A 53 9.16 4.78 10.35
CA ASP A 53 9.02 3.31 10.33
C ASP A 53 9.68 2.72 9.07
N ALA A 54 9.47 3.34 7.90
CA ALA A 54 10.05 2.85 6.65
C ALA A 54 11.60 2.86 6.67
N CYS A 55 12.20 3.91 7.23
CA CYS A 55 13.65 4.00 7.44
C CYS A 55 14.18 2.81 8.25
N VAL A 56 13.59 2.56 9.43
CA VAL A 56 14.07 1.55 10.37
C VAL A 56 13.76 0.13 9.87
N ARG A 57 12.58 -0.07 9.27
CA ARG A 57 12.06 -1.39 8.90
C ARG A 57 12.59 -1.88 7.56
N PHE A 58 12.49 -1.06 6.52
CA PHE A 58 12.65 -1.49 5.13
C PHE A 58 13.92 -0.93 4.50
N LEU A 59 14.15 0.37 4.64
CA LEU A 59 15.26 1.05 4.00
C LEU A 59 16.58 0.85 4.76
N LYS A 60 16.49 0.44 6.03
CA LYS A 60 17.65 0.26 6.92
C LYS A 60 18.53 1.51 6.97
N GLU A 61 17.87 2.66 6.96
CA GLU A 61 18.48 3.97 7.15
C GLU A 61 18.14 4.49 8.53
N ASP A 62 19.09 5.14 9.21
CA ASP A 62 18.77 5.82 10.46
C ASP A 62 17.94 7.07 10.16
N PRO A 63 16.68 7.16 10.64
CA PRO A 63 15.82 8.28 10.31
C PRO A 63 16.40 9.61 10.82
N TRP A 64 17.10 9.63 11.96
CA TRP A 64 17.70 10.84 12.53
C TRP A 64 18.92 11.29 11.73
N GLU A 65 19.72 10.34 11.26
CA GLU A 65 20.82 10.65 10.32
C GLU A 65 20.28 11.18 8.99
N ARG A 66 19.21 10.57 8.47
CA ARG A 66 18.50 11.05 7.28
C ARG A 66 18.07 12.51 7.45
N LEU A 67 17.44 12.85 8.58
CA LEU A 67 17.05 14.24 8.87
C LEU A 67 18.25 15.19 8.90
N ARG A 68 19.34 14.83 9.59
CA ARG A 68 20.55 15.67 9.65
C ARG A 68 21.18 15.90 8.27
N LYS A 69 21.25 14.85 7.44
CA LYS A 69 21.77 14.94 6.07
C LYS A 69 20.89 15.83 5.19
N LEU A 70 19.56 15.70 5.30
CA LEU A 70 18.63 16.57 4.59
C LEU A 70 18.75 18.02 5.08
N LYS A 71 18.87 18.27 6.39
CA LYS A 71 19.05 19.63 6.91
C LYS A 71 20.35 20.28 6.43
N ALA A 72 21.42 19.51 6.36
CA ALA A 72 22.69 19.98 5.80
C ALA A 72 22.58 20.30 4.29
N ALA A 73 21.80 19.51 3.54
CA ALA A 73 21.61 19.68 2.10
C ALA A 73 20.54 20.73 1.73
N LEU A 74 19.67 21.11 2.68
CA LEU A 74 18.58 22.09 2.52
C LEU A 74 18.72 23.22 3.57
N PRO A 75 19.80 24.02 3.53
CA PRO A 75 20.07 25.01 4.57
C PRO A 75 19.11 26.20 4.55
N ASN A 76 18.54 26.57 3.39
CA ASN A 76 17.71 27.77 3.25
C ASN A 76 16.22 27.50 3.40
N THR A 77 15.79 26.26 3.15
CA THR A 77 14.38 25.87 3.21
C THR A 77 14.02 25.32 4.59
N ARG A 78 12.84 25.70 5.09
CA ARG A 78 12.29 25.13 6.34
C ARG A 78 11.96 23.66 6.13
N LEU A 79 12.32 22.82 7.09
CA LEU A 79 11.93 21.42 7.07
C LEU A 79 10.64 21.22 7.88
N GLN A 80 9.63 20.64 7.23
CA GLN A 80 8.36 20.29 7.85
C GLN A 80 8.28 18.78 8.13
N MET A 81 7.62 18.43 9.24
CA MET A 81 7.19 17.07 9.51
C MET A 81 5.70 16.96 9.83
N LEU A 82 5.14 15.78 9.55
CA LEU A 82 3.84 15.37 10.07
C LEU A 82 4.00 14.62 11.40
N LEU A 83 3.35 15.10 12.46
CA LEU A 83 3.41 14.54 13.81
C LEU A 83 2.01 14.26 14.36
N ARG A 84 1.75 13.02 14.79
CA ARG A 84 0.51 12.73 15.55
C ARG A 84 0.72 13.17 16.99
N GLY A 85 -0.16 14.02 17.53
CA GLY A 85 0.05 14.75 18.78
C GLY A 85 0.59 13.89 19.93
N GLN A 86 -0.22 12.94 20.42
CA GLN A 86 0.16 12.11 21.56
C GLN A 86 0.85 10.80 21.19
N ASN A 87 0.71 10.37 19.93
CA ASN A 87 1.27 9.10 19.48
C ASN A 87 2.57 9.25 18.68
N LEU A 88 3.03 10.48 18.45
CA LEU A 88 4.21 10.78 17.66
C LEU A 88 4.19 10.06 16.30
N LEU A 89 5.07 9.07 16.12
CA LEU A 89 5.21 8.26 14.91
C LEU A 89 4.88 6.77 15.15
N GLY A 90 4.50 6.39 16.37
CA GLY A 90 4.18 5.00 16.74
C GLY A 90 2.72 4.63 16.50
N TYR A 91 2.14 3.77 17.36
CA TYR A 91 0.72 3.32 17.22
C TYR A 91 -0.11 3.41 18.51
N ARG A 92 0.48 3.85 19.63
CA ARG A 92 -0.20 4.07 20.93
C ARG A 92 0.01 5.49 21.43
N HIS A 93 -0.67 5.89 22.49
CA HIS A 93 -0.31 7.11 23.24
C HIS A 93 1.01 6.89 23.99
N TYR A 94 1.85 7.92 23.99
CA TYR A 94 3.08 7.99 24.77
C TYR A 94 2.89 8.92 25.96
N SER A 95 3.65 8.73 27.04
CA SER A 95 3.65 9.71 28.13
C SER A 95 4.29 11.04 27.70
N ASP A 96 3.95 12.10 28.43
CA ASP A 96 4.31 13.46 28.01
C ASP A 96 5.82 13.74 27.99
N ASP A 97 6.62 13.04 28.81
CA ASP A 97 8.09 13.13 28.79
C ASP A 97 8.68 12.58 27.48
N VAL A 98 8.12 11.51 26.92
CA VAL A 98 8.51 10.99 25.60
C VAL A 98 8.12 11.97 24.49
N VAL A 99 6.91 12.53 24.55
CA VAL A 99 6.47 13.55 23.57
C VAL A 99 7.40 14.75 23.56
N ARG A 100 7.71 15.31 24.74
CA ARG A 100 8.64 16.45 24.87
C ARG A 100 10.04 16.10 24.37
N ALA A 101 10.57 14.93 24.76
CA ALA A 101 11.91 14.50 24.33
C ALA A 101 11.98 14.32 22.81
N PHE A 102 10.96 13.70 22.20
CA PHE A 102 10.90 13.49 20.76
C PHE A 102 10.87 14.82 19.99
N VAL A 103 9.96 15.72 20.35
CA VAL A 103 9.85 17.04 19.71
C VAL A 103 11.14 17.83 19.87
N ALA A 104 11.74 17.84 21.06
CA ALA A 104 13.01 18.52 21.30
C ALA A 104 14.13 17.99 20.40
N LYS A 105 14.26 16.66 20.25
CA LYS A 105 15.26 16.06 19.35
C LYS A 105 14.97 16.34 17.88
N ALA A 106 13.72 16.27 17.45
CA ALA A 106 13.35 16.60 16.08
C ALA A 106 13.71 18.06 15.74
N ALA A 107 13.43 19.00 16.66
CA ALA A 107 13.76 20.41 16.50
C ALA A 107 15.27 20.66 16.43
N VAL A 108 16.05 20.02 17.32
CA VAL A 108 17.52 20.13 17.33
C VAL A 108 18.14 19.57 16.04
N ASN A 109 17.57 18.50 15.49
CA ASN A 109 18.10 17.85 14.28
C ASN A 109 17.70 18.53 12.96
N GLY A 110 16.79 19.51 13.00
CA GLY A 110 16.53 20.38 11.85
C GLY A 110 15.08 20.57 11.46
N ILE A 111 14.10 19.98 12.16
CA ILE A 111 12.68 20.28 11.91
C ILE A 111 12.37 21.70 12.35
N ASP A 112 11.78 22.47 11.44
CA ASP A 112 11.39 23.86 11.65
C ASP A 112 9.87 24.01 11.81
N VAL A 113 9.10 23.13 11.17
CA VAL A 113 7.63 23.15 11.17
C VAL A 113 7.09 21.79 11.59
N PHE A 114 6.25 21.79 12.62
CA PHE A 114 5.56 20.59 13.10
C PHE A 114 4.08 20.71 12.76
N ARG A 115 3.61 19.90 11.81
CA ARG A 115 2.17 19.73 11.54
C ARG A 115 1.61 18.71 12.51
N ILE A 116 0.89 19.18 13.51
CA ILE A 116 0.42 18.39 14.65
C ILE A 116 -1.07 18.09 14.45
N PHE A 117 -1.41 16.81 14.33
CA PHE A 117 -2.78 16.33 14.13
C PHE A 117 -3.14 15.23 15.13
N ASP A 118 -4.43 14.96 15.29
CA ASP A 118 -4.97 13.87 16.08
C ASP A 118 -5.93 13.04 15.22
N ALA A 119 -5.88 11.71 15.36
CA ALA A 119 -6.68 10.82 14.51
C ALA A 119 -8.18 10.85 14.84
N MET A 120 -8.54 11.32 16.04
CA MET A 120 -9.90 11.50 16.53
C MET A 120 -10.39 12.95 16.40
N ASN A 121 -9.53 13.87 15.95
CA ASN A 121 -9.71 15.33 16.12
C ASN A 121 -9.92 15.76 17.59
N ASP A 122 -9.41 14.99 18.56
CA ASP A 122 -9.43 15.38 19.97
C ASP A 122 -8.27 16.34 20.25
N VAL A 123 -8.55 17.64 20.26
CA VAL A 123 -7.54 18.70 20.44
C VAL A 123 -6.76 18.57 21.76
N ARG A 124 -7.28 17.85 22.76
CA ARG A 124 -6.57 17.60 24.04
C ARG A 124 -5.29 16.81 23.81
N ASN A 125 -5.28 15.90 22.83
CA ASN A 125 -4.12 15.10 22.46
C ASN A 125 -3.02 15.91 21.75
N LEU A 126 -3.30 17.14 21.32
CA LEU A 126 -2.32 18.01 20.64
C LEU A 126 -1.51 18.85 21.64
N ARG A 127 -2.07 19.08 22.84
CA ARG A 127 -1.58 20.06 23.81
C ARG A 127 -0.08 19.95 24.09
N VAL A 128 0.40 18.76 24.44
CA VAL A 128 1.79 18.56 24.87
C VAL A 128 2.77 18.68 23.70
N ALA A 129 2.38 18.22 22.52
CA ALA A 129 3.19 18.41 21.31
C ALA A 129 3.29 19.90 20.95
N ILE A 130 2.17 20.64 20.99
CA ILE A 130 2.16 22.10 20.74
C ILE A 130 3.07 22.80 21.76
N GLU A 131 2.87 22.57 23.06
CA GLU A 131 3.72 23.13 24.12
C GLU A 131 5.21 22.86 23.88
N ALA A 132 5.57 21.62 23.53
CA ALA A 132 6.97 21.24 23.27
C ALA A 132 7.55 21.93 22.03
N VAL A 133 6.78 22.08 20.95
CA VAL A 133 7.22 22.77 19.73
C VAL A 133 7.44 24.25 20.00
N LYS A 134 6.51 24.89 20.74
CA LYS A 134 6.65 26.30 21.15
C LYS A 134 7.86 26.49 22.06
N ALA A 135 8.08 25.58 23.02
CA ALA A 135 9.25 25.61 23.89
C ALA A 135 10.58 25.45 23.12
N ALA A 136 10.58 24.71 22.00
CA ALA A 136 11.73 24.58 21.11
C ALA A 136 11.91 25.78 20.15
N GLY A 137 11.04 26.79 20.21
CA GLY A 137 11.11 27.96 19.34
C GLY A 137 10.81 27.66 17.87
N LYS A 138 10.04 26.59 17.59
CA LYS A 138 9.67 26.14 16.24
C LYS A 138 8.21 26.46 15.92
N HIS A 139 7.83 26.27 14.65
CA HIS A 139 6.48 26.58 14.17
C HIS A 139 5.52 25.43 14.47
N ALA A 140 4.52 25.67 15.32
CA ALA A 140 3.46 24.72 15.62
C ALA A 140 2.28 24.93 14.68
N GLN A 141 1.98 23.96 13.82
CA GLN A 141 0.82 24.01 12.94
C GLN A 141 -0.26 23.06 13.46
N GLY A 142 -1.34 23.63 14.02
CA GLY A 142 -2.51 22.88 14.46
C GLY A 142 -3.31 22.37 13.27
N THR A 143 -3.74 21.11 13.30
CA THR A 143 -4.29 20.45 12.12
C THR A 143 -5.69 19.89 12.38
N ILE A 144 -6.60 20.22 11.47
CA ILE A 144 -7.93 19.62 11.36
C ILE A 144 -7.83 18.43 10.41
N SER A 145 -8.12 17.21 10.87
CA SER A 145 -8.29 16.07 9.97
C SER A 145 -9.68 16.16 9.34
N TYR A 146 -9.75 16.57 8.08
CA TYR A 146 -11.02 16.78 7.37
C TYR A 146 -11.68 15.46 7.00
N THR A 147 -13.00 15.40 7.18
CA THR A 147 -13.84 14.28 6.73
C THR A 147 -15.30 14.72 6.70
N THR A 148 -16.18 13.91 6.12
CA THR A 148 -17.62 14.18 6.05
C THR A 148 -18.42 13.16 6.86
N SER A 149 -19.41 13.65 7.62
CA SER A 149 -20.38 12.86 8.38
C SER A 149 -21.42 13.80 9.02
N PRO A 150 -22.51 13.30 9.63
CA PRO A 150 -23.48 14.14 10.34
C PRO A 150 -22.90 15.02 11.48
N VAL A 151 -21.72 14.70 12.01
CA VAL A 151 -21.08 15.45 13.13
C VAL A 151 -19.93 16.35 12.69
N HIS A 152 -19.51 16.28 11.42
CA HIS A 152 -18.38 17.03 10.89
C HIS A 152 -18.88 18.22 10.07
N THR A 153 -19.21 19.31 10.77
CA THR A 153 -19.69 20.56 10.14
C THR A 153 -18.60 21.63 10.13
N THR A 154 -18.80 22.66 9.30
CA THR A 154 -17.92 23.84 9.24
C THR A 154 -17.75 24.46 10.63
N GLU A 155 -18.82 24.57 11.41
CA GLU A 155 -18.80 25.12 12.77
C GLU A 155 -17.95 24.26 13.71
N ALA A 156 -18.08 22.93 13.63
CA ALA A 156 -17.31 22.02 14.47
C ALA A 156 -15.80 22.14 14.18
N PHE A 157 -15.42 22.27 12.91
CA PHE A 157 -14.03 22.50 12.51
C PHE A 157 -13.51 23.88 12.95
N VAL A 158 -14.35 24.92 12.90
CA VAL A 158 -14.02 26.25 13.41
C VAL A 158 -13.77 26.23 14.92
N GLU A 159 -14.57 25.52 15.70
CA GLU A 159 -14.35 25.39 17.15
C GLU A 159 -13.05 24.64 17.47
N GLN A 160 -12.69 23.62 16.70
CA GLN A 160 -11.37 22.98 16.81
C GLN A 160 -10.23 23.97 16.52
N ALA A 161 -10.36 24.79 15.47
CA ALA A 161 -9.37 25.81 15.14
C ALA A 161 -9.20 26.84 16.26
N LYS A 162 -10.30 27.33 16.85
CA LYS A 162 -10.26 28.24 18.01
C LYS A 162 -9.58 27.59 19.21
N ALA A 163 -9.89 26.32 19.49
CA ALA A 163 -9.25 25.59 20.58
C ALA A 163 -7.73 25.47 20.38
N MET A 164 -7.27 25.14 19.16
CA MET A 164 -5.84 25.10 18.84
C MET A 164 -5.19 26.50 18.87
N ALA A 165 -5.88 27.54 18.42
CA ALA A 165 -5.40 28.92 18.49
C ALA A 165 -5.17 29.36 19.95
N MET A 166 -6.07 29.00 20.88
CA MET A 166 -5.88 29.24 22.31
C MET A 166 -4.68 28.48 22.91
N MET A 167 -4.26 27.37 22.29
CA MET A 167 -3.04 26.65 22.68
C MET A 167 -1.76 27.30 22.13
N GLY A 168 -1.87 28.33 21.28
CA GLY A 168 -0.74 29.10 20.77
C GLY A 168 -0.09 28.53 19.51
N VAL A 169 -0.85 27.82 18.66
CA VAL A 169 -0.36 27.42 17.33
C VAL A 169 -0.12 28.64 16.43
N ASP A 170 0.85 28.53 15.53
CA ASP A 170 1.29 29.59 14.62
C ASP A 170 0.49 29.61 13.30
N SER A 171 -0.19 28.51 12.99
CA SER A 171 -1.05 28.37 11.80
C SER A 171 -2.03 27.21 11.94
N ILE A 172 -3.08 27.21 11.12
CA ILE A 172 -4.04 26.10 11.01
C ILE A 172 -3.86 25.39 9.66
N ALA A 173 -3.83 24.06 9.66
CA ALA A 173 -3.90 23.24 8.46
C ALA A 173 -5.23 22.50 8.38
N ILE A 174 -5.87 22.53 7.21
CA ILE A 174 -6.91 21.58 6.84
C ILE A 174 -6.20 20.40 6.17
N LYS A 175 -6.21 19.25 6.83
CA LYS A 175 -5.65 17.99 6.31
C LYS A 175 -6.78 17.11 5.79
N ASP A 176 -6.99 17.16 4.49
CA ASP A 176 -7.85 16.23 3.76
C ASP A 176 -7.02 15.03 3.28
N MET A 177 -6.85 14.06 4.17
CA MET A 177 -6.02 12.88 3.96
C MET A 177 -6.57 11.89 2.91
N ALA A 178 -7.84 12.01 2.56
CA ALA A 178 -8.50 11.09 1.62
C ALA A 178 -8.93 11.76 0.31
N GLY A 179 -8.80 13.08 0.18
CA GLY A 179 -9.27 13.82 -0.99
C GLY A 179 -10.81 13.91 -1.04
N LEU A 180 -11.42 14.14 0.13
CA LEU A 180 -12.88 14.27 0.32
C LEU A 180 -13.40 15.69 0.12
N LEU A 181 -12.54 16.70 0.22
CA LEU A 181 -12.93 18.08 0.00
C LEU A 181 -13.53 18.23 -1.40
N THR A 182 -14.61 19.01 -1.48
CA THR A 182 -15.13 19.52 -2.74
C THR A 182 -14.82 21.02 -2.83
N PRO A 183 -14.72 21.60 -4.05
CA PRO A 183 -14.22 22.96 -4.19
C PRO A 183 -15.07 24.00 -3.44
N PHE A 184 -16.41 23.86 -3.45
CA PHE A 184 -17.30 24.80 -2.78
C PHE A 184 -17.30 24.64 -1.25
N ALA A 185 -17.29 23.40 -0.74
CA ALA A 185 -17.13 23.16 0.69
C ALA A 185 -15.78 23.68 1.21
N THR A 186 -14.74 23.59 0.39
CA THR A 186 -13.41 24.14 0.71
C THR A 186 -13.47 25.66 0.88
N ALA A 187 -14.10 26.37 -0.08
CA ALA A 187 -14.23 27.82 0.02
C ALA A 187 -15.02 28.25 1.27
N GLU A 188 -16.11 27.55 1.58
CA GLU A 188 -16.92 27.81 2.78
C GLU A 188 -16.10 27.63 4.06
N LEU A 189 -15.43 26.48 4.22
CA LEU A 189 -14.65 26.17 5.40
C LEU A 189 -13.48 27.14 5.58
N VAL A 190 -12.75 27.45 4.50
CA VAL A 190 -11.63 28.39 4.55
C VAL A 190 -12.11 29.78 4.97
N LYS A 191 -13.19 30.27 4.37
CA LYS A 191 -13.75 31.57 4.74
C LYS A 191 -14.16 31.60 6.22
N ALA A 192 -14.87 30.58 6.69
CA ALA A 192 -15.29 30.48 8.08
C ALA A 192 -14.08 30.45 9.05
N LEU A 193 -13.00 29.75 8.69
CA LEU A 193 -11.77 29.74 9.47
C LEU A 193 -11.09 31.11 9.49
N LYS A 194 -10.97 31.79 8.34
CA LYS A 194 -10.36 33.13 8.25
C LYS A 194 -11.14 34.17 9.04
N ASP A 195 -12.46 34.06 9.09
CA ASP A 195 -13.34 34.92 9.88
C ASP A 195 -13.21 34.65 11.40
N ALA A 196 -12.94 33.39 11.78
CA ALA A 196 -12.92 32.97 13.19
C ALA A 196 -11.54 33.01 13.85
N VAL A 197 -10.46 32.78 13.11
CA VAL A 197 -9.08 32.77 13.63
C VAL A 197 -8.15 33.63 12.77
N HIS A 198 -7.41 34.54 13.41
CA HIS A 198 -6.43 35.41 12.74
C HIS A 198 -5.08 34.72 12.51
N LEU A 199 -5.11 33.48 12.02
CA LEU A 199 -3.93 32.67 11.73
C LEU A 199 -3.84 32.37 10.22
N PRO A 200 -2.63 32.08 9.70
CA PRO A 200 -2.48 31.55 8.36
C PRO A 200 -3.18 30.19 8.22
N VAL A 201 -3.87 29.99 7.10
CA VAL A 201 -4.57 28.73 6.78
C VAL A 201 -3.84 28.00 5.65
N PHE A 202 -3.52 26.73 5.91
CA PHE A 202 -2.81 25.82 5.02
C PHE A 202 -3.76 24.75 4.48
N ILE A 203 -3.67 24.48 3.19
CA ILE A 203 -4.48 23.46 2.52
C ILE A 203 -3.61 22.27 2.16
N HIS A 204 -3.90 21.15 2.80
CA HIS A 204 -3.31 19.87 2.50
C HIS A 204 -4.42 18.93 2.01
N SER A 205 -4.37 18.57 0.73
CA SER A 205 -5.40 17.73 0.13
C SER A 205 -4.75 16.77 -0.85
N HIS A 206 -5.11 15.49 -0.70
CA HIS A 206 -4.82 14.52 -1.73
C HIS A 206 -5.70 14.79 -2.96
N ASP A 207 -5.23 14.39 -4.13
CA ASP A 207 -5.92 14.57 -5.41
C ASP A 207 -6.63 13.28 -5.85
N THR A 208 -7.06 12.46 -4.89
CA THR A 208 -7.56 11.10 -5.14
C THR A 208 -8.83 11.12 -5.96
N ALA A 209 -9.74 12.06 -5.65
CA ALA A 209 -10.94 12.28 -6.44
C ALA A 209 -10.69 13.14 -7.70
N GLY A 210 -9.45 13.57 -7.98
CA GLY A 210 -9.11 14.49 -9.06
C GLY A 210 -9.59 15.93 -8.83
N MET A 211 -9.88 16.31 -7.58
CA MET A 211 -10.45 17.62 -7.21
C MET A 211 -9.53 18.48 -6.34
N GLY A 212 -8.36 17.98 -5.92
CA GLY A 212 -7.46 18.66 -4.99
C GLY A 212 -7.00 20.02 -5.51
N SER A 213 -6.63 20.11 -6.79
CA SER A 213 -6.22 21.38 -7.41
C SER A 213 -7.36 22.41 -7.45
N MET A 214 -8.59 21.98 -7.76
CA MET A 214 -9.77 22.83 -7.72
C MET A 214 -10.10 23.30 -6.29
N CYS A 215 -9.95 22.42 -5.31
CA CYS A 215 -10.12 22.77 -3.89
C CYS A 215 -9.08 23.80 -3.45
N GLN A 216 -7.82 23.63 -3.84
CA GLN A 216 -6.76 24.60 -3.57
C GLN A 216 -7.06 25.96 -4.21
N LEU A 217 -7.49 26.00 -5.47
CA LEU A 217 -7.87 27.26 -6.12
C LEU A 217 -9.02 27.95 -5.39
N LYS A 218 -10.09 27.22 -5.04
CA LYS A 218 -11.21 27.76 -4.27
C LYS A 218 -10.82 28.20 -2.86
N ALA A 219 -9.87 27.52 -2.23
CA ALA A 219 -9.31 27.92 -0.94
C ALA A 219 -8.53 29.23 -1.04
N ILE A 220 -7.70 29.37 -2.08
CA ILE A 220 -6.93 30.60 -2.35
C ILE A 220 -7.86 31.79 -2.51
N GLU A 221 -8.89 31.65 -3.35
CA GLU A 221 -9.93 32.68 -3.54
C GLU A 221 -10.70 33.01 -2.25
N ALA A 222 -10.86 32.02 -1.36
CA ALA A 222 -11.48 32.19 -0.04
C ALA A 222 -10.53 32.74 1.03
N GLY A 223 -9.27 33.00 0.68
CA GLY A 223 -8.30 33.63 1.57
C GLY A 223 -7.36 32.68 2.31
N ALA A 224 -7.17 31.44 1.83
CA ALA A 224 -6.06 30.60 2.28
C ALA A 224 -4.70 31.27 2.01
N ASP A 225 -3.68 30.87 2.74
CA ASP A 225 -2.35 31.50 2.72
C ASP A 225 -1.30 30.57 2.09
N HIS A 226 -1.52 29.25 2.19
CA HIS A 226 -0.56 28.22 1.80
C HIS A 226 -1.24 27.00 1.21
N ILE A 227 -0.55 26.34 0.28
CA ILE A 227 -0.98 25.06 -0.30
C ILE A 227 0.16 24.04 -0.23
N ASP A 228 -0.19 22.78 0.00
CA ASP A 228 0.73 21.65 -0.15
C ASP A 228 0.61 21.08 -1.57
N THR A 229 1.74 20.87 -2.23
CA THR A 229 1.78 20.27 -3.57
C THR A 229 2.86 19.17 -3.62
N ALA A 230 2.93 18.46 -4.73
CA ALA A 230 4.02 17.53 -5.02
C ALA A 230 4.60 17.81 -6.40
N ILE A 231 5.91 17.68 -6.57
CA ILE A 231 6.55 17.66 -7.89
C ILE A 231 5.80 16.70 -8.81
N SER A 232 5.46 17.14 -10.03
CA SER A 232 4.56 16.47 -10.96
C SER A 232 4.82 14.98 -11.16
N SER A 233 6.10 14.58 -11.23
CA SER A 233 6.50 13.16 -11.37
C SER A 233 6.01 12.24 -10.24
N PHE A 234 5.61 12.79 -9.08
CA PHE A 234 4.99 12.10 -7.94
C PHE A 234 3.70 12.81 -7.49
N ALA A 235 2.99 13.50 -8.37
CA ALA A 235 1.72 14.17 -8.07
C ALA A 235 0.50 13.33 -8.52
N TRP A 236 -0.69 13.84 -8.19
CA TRP A 236 -2.02 13.34 -8.55
C TRP A 236 -2.41 12.00 -7.94
N GLY A 237 -3.68 11.62 -8.15
CA GLY A 237 -4.26 10.40 -7.59
C GLY A 237 -4.14 10.41 -6.07
N THR A 238 -3.60 9.37 -5.47
CA THR A 238 -3.37 9.33 -4.02
C THR A 238 -2.27 10.28 -3.51
N SER A 239 -1.59 11.02 -4.38
CA SER A 239 -0.66 12.09 -4.00
C SER A 239 -1.35 13.46 -3.98
N HIS A 240 -0.57 14.54 -4.00
CA HIS A 240 -1.01 15.94 -3.97
C HIS A 240 -1.14 16.53 -5.38
N PRO A 241 -1.84 17.66 -5.56
CA PRO A 241 -1.80 18.43 -6.80
C PRO A 241 -0.35 18.77 -7.22
N GLY A 242 -0.12 18.79 -8.53
CA GLY A 242 1.20 19.06 -9.11
C GLY A 242 1.69 20.48 -8.83
N THR A 243 2.90 20.61 -8.29
CA THR A 243 3.56 21.90 -8.00
C THR A 243 3.64 22.76 -9.27
N GLU A 244 4.09 22.17 -10.38
CA GLU A 244 4.21 22.82 -11.68
C GLU A 244 2.86 23.37 -12.16
N SER A 245 1.79 22.58 -12.00
CA SER A 245 0.44 22.97 -12.41
C SER A 245 -0.08 24.15 -11.61
N MET A 246 0.10 24.13 -10.28
CA MET A 246 -0.35 25.23 -9.42
C MET A 246 0.47 26.51 -9.63
N VAL A 247 1.81 26.39 -9.79
CA VAL A 247 2.66 27.53 -10.12
C VAL A 247 2.26 28.15 -11.46
N ALA A 248 2.01 27.32 -12.48
CA ALA A 248 1.56 27.80 -13.79
C ALA A 248 0.18 28.46 -13.72
N ALA A 249 -0.76 27.88 -12.99
CA ALA A 249 -2.14 28.38 -12.86
C ALA A 249 -2.23 29.74 -12.17
N LEU A 250 -1.37 29.99 -11.17
CA LEU A 250 -1.38 31.24 -10.41
C LEU A 250 -0.50 32.34 -11.03
N ARG A 251 0.30 32.02 -12.05
CA ARG A 251 1.26 32.95 -12.65
C ARG A 251 0.56 34.18 -13.26
N GLY A 252 1.06 35.37 -12.94
CA GLY A 252 0.51 36.63 -13.41
C GLY A 252 -0.82 37.06 -12.76
N THR A 253 -1.33 36.29 -11.80
CA THR A 253 -2.49 36.65 -10.98
C THR A 253 -2.06 37.38 -9.70
N GLU A 254 -3.01 37.87 -8.91
CA GLU A 254 -2.70 38.43 -7.58
C GLU A 254 -2.18 37.40 -6.56
N TYR A 255 -2.30 36.12 -6.89
CA TYR A 255 -1.90 34.97 -6.08
C TYR A 255 -0.56 34.35 -6.52
N ASP A 256 0.13 34.97 -7.48
CA ASP A 256 1.36 34.43 -8.08
C ASP A 256 2.38 34.00 -7.02
N THR A 257 2.81 32.74 -7.11
CA THR A 257 3.78 32.12 -6.18
C THR A 257 5.19 32.68 -6.37
N GLY A 258 5.49 33.27 -7.53
CA GLY A 258 6.82 33.76 -7.91
C GLY A 258 7.90 32.68 -7.95
N LEU A 259 7.53 31.40 -7.96
CA LEU A 259 8.48 30.28 -8.05
C LEU A 259 8.93 30.06 -9.50
N ASP A 260 10.17 29.62 -9.68
CA ASP A 260 10.72 29.33 -11.00
C ASP A 260 10.20 28.01 -11.56
N LEU A 261 9.22 28.09 -12.44
CA LEU A 261 8.62 26.93 -13.10
C LEU A 261 9.63 26.09 -13.90
N ALA A 262 10.63 26.70 -14.53
CA ALA A 262 11.62 25.96 -15.32
C ALA A 262 12.54 25.13 -14.42
N LEU A 263 12.98 25.71 -13.30
CA LEU A 263 13.74 24.97 -12.28
C LEU A 263 12.93 23.80 -11.71
N ILE A 264 11.65 24.02 -11.41
CA ILE A 264 10.77 22.96 -10.88
C ILE A 264 10.59 21.84 -11.92
N GLN A 265 10.42 22.16 -13.21
CA GLN A 265 10.33 21.15 -14.27
C GLN A 265 11.62 20.32 -14.40
N GLU A 266 12.79 20.95 -14.23
CA GLU A 266 14.07 20.23 -14.21
C GLU A 266 14.15 19.24 -13.03
N ILE A 267 13.67 19.65 -11.84
CA ILE A 267 13.53 18.79 -10.67
C ILE A 267 12.54 17.66 -10.94
N GLY A 268 11.41 17.96 -11.60
CA GLY A 268 10.43 16.98 -12.04
C GLY A 268 11.02 15.89 -12.93
N MET A 269 11.92 16.26 -13.86
CA MET A 269 12.59 15.28 -14.70
C MET A 269 13.56 14.38 -13.93
N TYR A 270 14.25 14.92 -12.92
CA TYR A 270 15.07 14.12 -12.02
C TYR A 270 14.23 13.06 -11.31
N PHE A 271 13.13 13.48 -10.68
CA PHE A 271 12.28 12.55 -9.94
C PHE A 271 11.52 11.58 -10.85
N HIS A 272 11.20 11.96 -12.10
CA HIS A 272 10.67 11.04 -13.10
C HIS A 272 11.63 9.87 -13.38
N ALA A 273 12.95 10.14 -13.45
CA ALA A 273 13.95 9.09 -13.59
C ALA A 273 14.09 8.24 -12.31
N VAL A 274 14.08 8.88 -11.13
CA VAL A 274 14.11 8.19 -9.83
C VAL A 274 12.93 7.23 -9.67
N ARG A 275 11.70 7.67 -10.01
CA ARG A 275 10.47 6.88 -9.85
C ARG A 275 10.56 5.51 -10.51
N LYS A 276 11.22 5.42 -11.68
CA LYS A 276 11.41 4.15 -12.41
C LYS A 276 12.13 3.07 -11.59
N LYS A 277 13.00 3.46 -10.65
CA LYS A 277 13.70 2.52 -9.75
C LYS A 277 12.77 1.84 -8.75
N TYR A 278 11.62 2.45 -8.48
CA TYR A 278 10.66 2.02 -7.46
C TYR A 278 9.42 1.36 -8.07
N HIS A 279 9.49 0.94 -9.34
CA HIS A 279 8.35 0.38 -10.09
C HIS A 279 7.62 -0.76 -9.36
N GLN A 280 8.35 -1.58 -8.60
CA GLN A 280 7.78 -2.70 -7.83
C GLN A 280 6.81 -2.28 -6.72
N PHE A 281 6.81 -1.00 -6.34
CA PHE A 281 5.95 -0.45 -5.29
C PHE A 281 4.80 0.40 -5.86
N GLU A 282 4.73 0.57 -7.18
CA GLU A 282 3.60 1.21 -7.82
C GLU A 282 2.34 0.36 -7.66
N SER A 283 1.18 1.02 -7.62
CA SER A 283 -0.11 0.35 -7.51
C SER A 283 -1.17 1.06 -8.34
N GLU A 284 -2.00 0.29 -9.05
CA GLU A 284 -3.12 0.81 -9.83
C GLU A 284 -4.14 1.57 -8.96
N PHE A 285 -4.22 1.24 -7.66
CA PHE A 285 -5.06 1.94 -6.70
C PHE A 285 -4.55 3.34 -6.31
N THR A 286 -3.39 3.75 -6.83
CA THR A 286 -2.84 5.11 -6.60
C THR A 286 -3.34 6.13 -7.61
N ALA A 287 -4.01 5.71 -8.68
CA ALA A 287 -4.59 6.58 -9.68
C ALA A 287 -5.79 7.38 -9.14
N VAL A 288 -6.35 8.27 -9.98
CA VAL A 288 -7.59 8.99 -9.66
C VAL A 288 -8.73 8.00 -9.49
N ASP A 289 -9.40 8.05 -8.34
CA ASP A 289 -10.56 7.24 -8.00
C ASP A 289 -11.63 8.09 -7.31
N THR A 290 -12.70 8.41 -8.05
CA THR A 290 -13.82 9.22 -7.56
C THR A 290 -14.70 8.46 -6.55
N ARG A 291 -14.60 7.13 -6.46
CA ARG A 291 -15.37 6.32 -5.50
C ARG A 291 -15.04 6.67 -4.06
N VAL A 292 -13.89 7.31 -3.80
CA VAL A 292 -13.51 7.83 -2.48
C VAL A 292 -14.55 8.80 -1.91
N GLN A 293 -15.27 9.54 -2.76
CA GLN A 293 -16.35 10.44 -2.36
C GLN A 293 -17.58 9.69 -1.80
N VAL A 294 -17.72 8.41 -2.14
CA VAL A 294 -18.84 7.57 -1.68
C VAL A 294 -18.40 6.71 -0.49
N ASN A 295 -17.29 5.97 -0.63
CA ASN A 295 -16.84 5.01 0.38
C ASN A 295 -16.05 5.67 1.53
N GLN A 296 -15.48 6.86 1.29
CA GLN A 296 -14.62 7.61 2.20
C GLN A 296 -13.37 6.85 2.68
N VAL A 297 -12.97 5.80 1.95
CA VAL A 297 -11.82 4.95 2.26
C VAL A 297 -10.57 5.50 1.56
N PRO A 298 -9.52 5.88 2.31
CA PRO A 298 -8.26 6.33 1.68
C PRO A 298 -7.64 5.24 0.80
N GLY A 299 -7.01 5.61 -0.32
CA GLY A 299 -6.48 4.65 -1.30
C GLY A 299 -5.50 3.62 -0.71
N GLY A 300 -4.55 4.03 0.14
CA GLY A 300 -3.62 3.11 0.79
C GLY A 300 -4.27 2.12 1.78
N MET A 301 -5.49 2.39 2.25
CA MET A 301 -6.26 1.45 3.06
C MET A 301 -6.91 0.38 2.18
N MET A 302 -7.30 0.72 0.95
CA MET A 302 -7.95 -0.21 0.01
C MET A 302 -7.03 -1.37 -0.36
N SER A 303 -5.77 -1.08 -0.71
CA SER A 303 -4.77 -2.11 -1.06
C SER A 303 -4.49 -3.05 0.12
N ASN A 304 -4.37 -2.50 1.34
CA ASN A 304 -4.16 -3.29 2.55
C ASN A 304 -5.35 -4.21 2.85
N LEU A 305 -6.59 -3.73 2.74
CA LEU A 305 -7.79 -4.55 2.95
C LEU A 305 -7.92 -5.65 1.89
N ALA A 306 -7.62 -5.34 0.62
CA ALA A 306 -7.62 -6.31 -0.46
C ALA A 306 -6.61 -7.45 -0.18
N ASN A 307 -5.40 -7.11 0.27
CA ASN A 307 -4.40 -8.11 0.67
C ASN A 307 -4.87 -8.97 1.86
N GLN A 308 -5.47 -8.36 2.89
CA GLN A 308 -6.01 -9.11 4.04
C GLN A 308 -7.11 -10.10 3.64
N LEU A 309 -7.99 -9.72 2.71
CA LEU A 309 -9.01 -10.63 2.19
C LEU A 309 -8.41 -11.70 1.28
N LYS A 310 -7.41 -11.36 0.47
CA LYS A 310 -6.69 -12.29 -0.40
C LYS A 310 -6.01 -13.40 0.41
N GLU A 311 -5.33 -13.05 1.49
CA GLU A 311 -4.70 -14.02 2.41
C GLU A 311 -5.71 -15.00 3.03
N GLN A 312 -6.97 -14.61 3.12
CA GLN A 312 -8.06 -15.41 3.67
C GLN A 312 -8.97 -16.05 2.59
N GLY A 313 -8.58 -15.98 1.32
CA GLY A 313 -9.35 -16.56 0.20
C GLY A 313 -10.73 -15.91 0.01
N ALA A 314 -10.91 -14.67 0.44
CA ALA A 314 -12.20 -13.98 0.48
C ALA A 314 -12.20 -12.65 -0.30
N LEU A 315 -11.31 -12.50 -1.28
CA LEU A 315 -11.18 -11.27 -2.08
C LEU A 315 -12.47 -10.90 -2.81
N ASN A 316 -13.25 -11.90 -3.23
CA ASN A 316 -14.58 -11.72 -3.83
C ASN A 316 -15.58 -10.96 -2.92
N ARG A 317 -15.30 -10.86 -1.62
CA ARG A 317 -16.14 -10.17 -0.63
C ARG A 317 -15.73 -8.72 -0.36
N ILE A 318 -14.79 -8.18 -1.12
CA ILE A 318 -14.28 -6.80 -0.94
C ILE A 318 -15.38 -5.73 -0.98
N ASN A 319 -16.39 -5.90 -1.84
CA ASN A 319 -17.52 -4.97 -1.93
C ASN A 319 -18.40 -4.99 -0.67
N GLU A 320 -18.54 -6.15 -0.01
CA GLU A 320 -19.23 -6.24 1.28
C GLU A 320 -18.46 -5.46 2.36
N VAL A 321 -17.12 -5.52 2.34
CA VAL A 321 -16.26 -4.75 3.26
C VAL A 321 -16.42 -3.25 3.04
N PHE A 322 -16.46 -2.79 1.79
CA PHE A 322 -16.71 -1.38 1.49
C PHE A 322 -18.08 -0.88 1.96
N ALA A 323 -19.11 -1.74 1.91
CA ALA A 323 -20.41 -1.42 2.48
C ALA A 323 -20.44 -1.48 4.01
N GLU A 324 -19.55 -2.25 4.65
CA GLU A 324 -19.47 -2.38 6.11
C GLU A 324 -18.65 -1.26 6.77
N ILE A 325 -17.63 -0.71 6.10
CA ILE A 325 -16.79 0.36 6.65
C ILE A 325 -17.59 1.58 7.13
N PRO A 326 -18.52 2.18 6.35
CA PRO A 326 -19.32 3.31 6.83
C PRO A 326 -20.17 2.97 8.06
N ARG A 327 -20.67 1.73 8.15
CA ARG A 327 -21.49 1.26 9.28
C ARG A 327 -20.67 1.07 10.55
N VAL A 328 -19.47 0.50 10.45
CA VAL A 328 -18.53 0.42 11.58
C VAL A 328 -18.10 1.82 12.01
N ARG A 329 -17.79 2.69 11.06
CA ARG A 329 -17.42 4.08 11.33
C ARG A 329 -18.53 4.82 12.09
N GLU A 330 -19.79 4.65 11.70
CA GLU A 330 -20.94 5.22 12.41
C GLU A 330 -21.04 4.67 13.84
N ASP A 331 -20.95 3.36 14.04
CA ASP A 331 -21.01 2.76 15.38
C ASP A 331 -19.89 3.23 16.31
N LEU A 332 -18.74 3.59 15.75
CA LEU A 332 -17.62 4.16 16.48
C LEU A 332 -17.72 5.70 16.64
N GLY A 333 -18.84 6.32 16.30
CA GLY A 333 -19.04 7.77 16.49
C GLY A 333 -18.29 8.62 15.46
N PHE A 334 -18.19 8.10 14.23
CA PHE A 334 -17.63 8.77 13.06
C PHE A 334 -16.19 9.26 13.22
N PRO A 335 -15.18 8.46 13.62
CA PRO A 335 -13.80 8.94 13.57
C PRO A 335 -13.40 9.32 12.12
N PRO A 336 -12.54 10.34 11.92
CA PRO A 336 -11.80 10.49 10.67
C PRO A 336 -11.05 9.19 10.35
N LEU A 337 -10.96 8.78 9.07
CA LEU A 337 -10.22 7.58 8.68
C LEU A 337 -8.77 7.92 8.34
N VAL A 338 -7.98 8.12 9.39
CA VAL A 338 -6.52 8.37 9.32
C VAL A 338 -5.80 7.39 10.25
N THR A 339 -4.51 7.15 10.09
CA THR A 339 -3.82 6.19 10.97
C THR A 339 -3.86 6.65 12.45
N PRO A 340 -4.31 5.81 13.41
CA PRO A 340 -4.63 4.39 13.26
C PRO A 340 -6.13 4.06 13.06
N THR A 341 -7.04 5.03 13.19
CA THR A 341 -8.50 4.79 13.12
C THR A 341 -8.96 4.17 11.81
N SER A 342 -8.31 4.48 10.68
CA SER A 342 -8.56 3.82 9.39
C SER A 342 -8.37 2.30 9.48
N GLN A 343 -7.28 1.84 10.09
CA GLN A 343 -7.00 0.42 10.28
C GLN A 343 -7.98 -0.22 11.26
N ILE A 344 -8.33 0.46 12.36
CA ILE A 344 -9.28 -0.04 13.37
C ILE A 344 -10.66 -0.30 12.72
N VAL A 345 -11.18 0.69 11.98
CA VAL A 345 -12.47 0.57 11.28
C VAL A 345 -12.40 -0.49 10.18
N GLY A 346 -11.33 -0.46 9.37
CA GLY A 346 -11.15 -1.39 8.25
C GLY A 346 -11.08 -2.84 8.66
N THR A 347 -10.19 -3.15 9.62
CA THR A 347 -10.02 -4.52 10.10
C THR A 347 -11.31 -5.01 10.76
N GLN A 348 -11.99 -4.21 11.59
CA GLN A 348 -13.26 -4.62 12.17
C GLN A 348 -14.34 -4.88 11.09
N ALA A 349 -14.37 -4.10 10.01
CA ALA A 349 -15.27 -4.34 8.88
C ALA A 349 -14.97 -5.68 8.17
N VAL A 350 -13.69 -6.02 7.97
CA VAL A 350 -13.29 -7.34 7.43
C VAL A 350 -13.78 -8.47 8.34
N PHE A 351 -13.56 -8.36 9.66
CA PHE A 351 -14.02 -9.38 10.61
C PHE A 351 -15.54 -9.54 10.60
N ASN A 352 -16.30 -8.44 10.54
CA ASN A 352 -17.76 -8.47 10.46
C ASN A 352 -18.25 -9.21 9.20
N VAL A 353 -17.63 -8.93 8.05
CA VAL A 353 -17.96 -9.57 6.78
C VAL A 353 -17.61 -11.06 6.83
N LEU A 354 -16.38 -11.41 7.19
CA LEU A 354 -15.94 -12.80 7.23
C LEU A 354 -16.75 -13.65 8.20
N ALA A 355 -17.13 -13.11 9.36
CA ALA A 355 -17.98 -13.79 10.33
C ALA A 355 -19.44 -13.94 9.89
N GLY A 356 -19.90 -13.14 8.91
CA GLY A 356 -21.31 -13.05 8.51
C GLY A 356 -22.21 -12.37 9.55
N GLU A 357 -21.63 -11.80 10.61
CA GLU A 357 -22.32 -11.23 11.75
C GLU A 357 -21.49 -10.07 12.32
N ARG A 358 -22.12 -8.89 12.51
CA ARG A 358 -21.44 -7.70 13.02
C ARG A 358 -21.02 -7.89 14.48
N TYR A 359 -19.76 -7.61 14.77
CA TYR A 359 -19.19 -7.63 16.12
C TYR A 359 -19.27 -8.98 16.84
N LYS A 360 -19.40 -10.09 16.10
CA LYS A 360 -19.22 -11.45 16.65
C LYS A 360 -17.84 -11.60 17.29
N THR A 361 -16.82 -11.05 16.64
CA THR A 361 -15.49 -10.84 17.19
C THR A 361 -15.20 -9.35 17.18
N ILE A 362 -14.87 -8.80 18.36
CA ILE A 362 -14.50 -7.39 18.54
C ILE A 362 -12.99 -7.33 18.74
N THR A 363 -12.28 -6.59 17.89
CA THR A 363 -10.83 -6.43 18.00
C THR A 363 -10.45 -5.68 19.27
N ASN A 364 -9.23 -5.89 19.78
CA ASN A 364 -8.77 -5.20 20.98
C ASN A 364 -8.67 -3.69 20.76
N GLU A 365 -8.34 -3.26 19.55
CA GLU A 365 -8.28 -1.86 19.17
C GLU A 365 -9.66 -1.20 19.21
N VAL A 366 -10.72 -1.91 18.78
CA VAL A 366 -12.10 -1.42 18.91
C VAL A 366 -12.54 -1.36 20.37
N LYS A 367 -12.16 -2.34 21.20
CA LYS A 367 -12.42 -2.29 22.65
C LYS A 367 -11.75 -1.08 23.29
N LEU A 368 -10.45 -0.88 23.02
CA LEU A 368 -9.67 0.25 23.52
C LEU A 368 -10.24 1.59 23.04
N TYR A 369 -10.69 1.66 21.78
CA TYR A 369 -11.40 2.82 21.24
C TYR A 369 -12.67 3.13 22.00
N LEU A 370 -13.53 2.12 22.21
CA LEU A 370 -14.81 2.30 22.88
C LEU A 370 -14.68 2.61 24.37
N GLN A 371 -13.56 2.21 24.98
CA GLN A 371 -13.13 2.60 26.33
C GLN A 371 -12.65 4.06 26.41
N GLY A 372 -12.26 4.68 25.28
CA GLY A 372 -11.72 6.04 25.23
C GLY A 372 -10.19 6.11 25.17
N GLY A 373 -9.48 5.00 24.96
CA GLY A 373 -8.01 4.93 24.98
C GLY A 373 -7.29 5.72 23.89
N TYR A 374 -7.99 6.17 22.84
CA TYR A 374 -7.45 7.04 21.79
C TYR A 374 -7.90 8.51 21.92
N GLY A 375 -8.75 8.83 22.88
CA GLY A 375 -9.37 10.14 23.05
C GLY A 375 -10.88 10.10 22.82
N LYS A 376 -11.49 11.27 22.83
CA LYS A 376 -12.94 11.43 22.69
C LYS A 376 -13.35 11.25 21.22
N ALA A 377 -14.33 10.39 20.97
CA ALA A 377 -14.94 10.25 19.65
C ALA A 377 -15.67 11.55 19.22
N PRO A 378 -15.64 11.91 17.91
CA PRO A 378 -16.33 13.11 17.42
C PRO A 378 -17.83 13.10 17.67
N GLY A 379 -18.46 11.93 17.48
CA GLY A 379 -19.89 11.72 17.64
C GLY A 379 -20.26 10.73 18.74
N LYS A 380 -21.55 10.44 18.83
CA LYS A 380 -22.08 9.42 19.74
C LYS A 380 -21.70 8.03 19.22
N VAL A 381 -21.11 7.21 20.09
CA VAL A 381 -20.84 5.80 19.77
C VAL A 381 -22.08 4.93 20.05
N ASN A 382 -22.10 3.74 19.45
CA ASN A 382 -23.12 2.74 19.73
C ASN A 382 -22.96 2.17 21.15
N GLU A 383 -23.89 2.50 22.05
CA GLU A 383 -23.83 2.11 23.46
C GLU A 383 -24.01 0.59 23.68
N GLN A 384 -24.74 -0.09 22.80
CA GLN A 384 -24.87 -1.55 22.87
C GLN A 384 -23.53 -2.21 22.53
N LEU A 385 -22.90 -1.76 21.46
CA LEU A 385 -21.56 -2.21 21.07
C LEU A 385 -20.52 -1.90 22.16
N ARG A 386 -20.54 -0.68 22.71
CA ARG A 386 -19.65 -0.30 23.83
C ARG A 386 -19.79 -1.28 24.99
N LYS A 387 -21.02 -1.53 25.47
CA LYS A 387 -21.27 -2.49 26.56
C LYS A 387 -20.80 -3.91 26.21
N GLN A 388 -20.99 -4.35 24.97
CA GLN A 388 -20.49 -5.65 24.51
C GLN A 388 -18.95 -5.71 24.48
N ALA A 389 -18.30 -4.62 24.10
CA ALA A 389 -16.85 -4.54 23.92
C ALA A 389 -16.08 -4.46 25.25
N ILE A 390 -16.52 -3.61 26.18
CA ILE A 390 -15.80 -3.30 27.43
C ILE A 390 -16.48 -3.84 28.69
N GLY A 391 -17.69 -4.38 28.57
CA GLY A 391 -18.45 -4.92 29.70
C GLY A 391 -18.69 -3.87 30.80
N SER A 392 -18.07 -4.09 31.96
CA SER A 392 -18.13 -3.25 33.17
C SER A 392 -16.86 -2.44 33.42
N GLU A 393 -15.91 -2.42 32.48
CA GLU A 393 -14.72 -1.58 32.63
C GLU A 393 -15.07 -0.09 32.63
N GLU A 394 -14.26 0.71 33.33
CA GLU A 394 -14.45 2.16 33.43
C GLU A 394 -14.11 2.86 32.10
N LEU A 395 -14.87 3.93 31.79
CA LEU A 395 -14.62 4.79 30.64
C LEU A 395 -13.52 5.80 30.93
N ILE A 396 -12.64 6.00 29.96
CA ILE A 396 -11.61 7.02 29.99
C ILE A 396 -12.19 8.32 29.42
N GLU A 397 -12.60 9.23 30.31
CA GLU A 397 -13.18 10.53 29.92
C GLU A 397 -12.14 11.67 29.87
N VAL A 398 -11.00 11.49 30.54
CA VAL A 398 -9.86 12.40 30.51
C VAL A 398 -9.04 12.25 29.24
N ARG A 399 -7.96 13.04 29.07
CA ARG A 399 -6.98 12.76 28.00
C ARG A 399 -6.28 11.44 28.35
N PRO A 400 -6.25 10.42 27.49
CA PRO A 400 -5.76 9.09 27.91
C PRO A 400 -4.29 9.09 28.35
N ALA A 401 -3.49 10.00 27.81
CA ALA A 401 -2.10 10.15 28.24
C ALA A 401 -1.92 10.71 29.66
N ASP A 402 -2.95 11.34 30.26
CA ASP A 402 -2.91 11.76 31.66
C ASP A 402 -2.88 10.56 32.62
N LEU A 403 -3.27 9.37 32.15
CA LEU A 403 -3.21 8.11 32.91
C LEU A 403 -1.86 7.41 32.79
N LEU A 404 -0.99 7.86 31.88
CA LEU A 404 0.32 7.26 31.65
C LEU A 404 1.35 7.81 32.64
N LYS A 405 2.11 6.91 33.25
CA LYS A 405 3.30 7.30 34.03
C LYS A 405 4.44 7.70 33.07
N PRO A 406 5.35 8.60 33.47
CA PRO A 406 6.56 8.88 32.71
C PRO A 406 7.31 7.59 32.40
N GLU A 407 7.70 7.41 31.14
CA GLU A 407 8.23 6.13 30.66
C GLU A 407 9.66 6.22 30.12
N LEU A 408 10.21 7.42 29.91
CA LEU A 408 11.50 7.59 29.24
C LEU A 408 12.66 6.97 30.03
N SER A 409 12.65 7.04 31.37
CA SER A 409 13.67 6.37 32.20
C SER A 409 13.62 4.85 32.08
N ARG A 410 12.41 4.26 32.14
CA ARG A 410 12.21 2.82 31.94
C ARG A 410 12.69 2.38 30.56
N LEU A 411 12.37 3.14 29.51
CA LEU A 411 12.79 2.84 28.14
C LEU A 411 14.32 2.88 28.00
N ARG A 412 15.02 3.80 28.68
CA ARG A 412 16.50 3.84 28.73
C ARG A 412 17.07 2.58 29.37
N GLU A 413 16.48 2.13 30.47
CA GLU A 413 16.91 0.91 31.17
C GLU A 413 16.67 -0.35 30.31
N GLU A 414 15.50 -0.45 29.66
CA GLU A 414 15.12 -1.60 28.83
C GLU A 414 15.99 -1.77 27.58
N ILE A 415 16.36 -0.66 26.91
CA ILE A 415 17.24 -0.72 25.76
C ILE A 415 18.71 -0.84 26.17
N GLY A 416 19.07 -0.34 27.36
CA GLY A 416 20.39 -0.47 27.96
C GLY A 416 21.51 0.07 27.07
N SER A 417 22.64 -0.65 27.04
CA SER A 417 23.84 -0.25 26.30
C SER A 417 23.70 -0.28 24.77
N LEU A 418 22.58 -0.79 24.25
CA LEU A 418 22.34 -0.79 22.81
C LEU A 418 22.04 0.62 22.29
N ALA A 419 21.37 1.45 23.08
CA ALA A 419 21.17 2.86 22.76
C ALA A 419 22.43 3.65 23.08
N LYS A 420 23.00 4.33 22.08
CA LYS A 420 24.18 5.20 22.24
C LYS A 420 23.83 6.67 22.32
N SER A 421 22.56 7.01 22.11
CA SER A 421 22.02 8.36 22.18
C SER A 421 20.57 8.33 22.65
N GLU A 422 20.04 9.49 23.00
CA GLU A 422 18.60 9.64 23.31
C GLU A 422 17.72 9.43 22.06
N GLU A 423 18.25 9.67 20.86
CA GLU A 423 17.58 9.37 19.59
C GLU A 423 17.35 7.87 19.42
N ASP A 424 18.32 7.04 19.82
CA ASP A 424 18.17 5.58 19.81
C ASP A 424 17.09 5.11 20.78
N VAL A 425 17.03 5.72 21.97
CA VAL A 425 15.98 5.46 22.96
C VAL A 425 14.61 5.81 22.37
N LEU A 426 14.50 6.93 21.65
CA LEU A 426 13.26 7.35 20.99
C LEU A 426 12.89 6.45 19.82
N THR A 427 13.86 5.98 19.02
CA THR A 427 13.63 4.97 17.97
C THR A 427 13.07 3.69 18.58
N TYR A 428 13.65 3.21 19.68
CA TYR A 428 13.14 2.08 20.46
C TYR A 428 11.74 2.35 21.03
N ALA A 429 11.49 3.54 21.56
CA ALA A 429 10.19 3.93 22.09
C ALA A 429 9.09 3.83 21.02
N MET A 430 9.37 4.29 19.80
CA MET A 430 8.40 4.28 18.71
C MET A 430 8.12 2.85 18.23
N PHE A 431 9.17 2.03 18.10
CA PHE A 431 9.08 0.67 17.58
C PHE A 431 9.97 -0.27 18.41
N PRO A 432 9.49 -0.85 19.53
CA PRO A 432 10.35 -1.60 20.44
C PRO A 432 11.12 -2.74 19.77
N ASP A 433 10.43 -3.64 19.07
CA ASP A 433 11.06 -4.81 18.47
C ASP A 433 11.87 -4.45 17.21
N ILE A 434 11.27 -3.68 16.31
CA ILE A 434 11.89 -3.29 15.04
C ILE A 434 13.06 -2.33 15.28
N GLY A 435 12.90 -1.37 16.19
CA GLY A 435 13.92 -0.42 16.61
C GLY A 435 15.07 -1.11 17.32
N ARG A 436 14.81 -2.04 18.25
CA ARG A 436 15.88 -2.86 18.86
C ARG A 436 16.66 -3.62 17.80
N LYS A 437 15.96 -4.36 16.93
CA LYS A 437 16.59 -5.12 15.85
C LYS A 437 17.42 -4.22 14.92
N PHE A 438 16.90 -3.05 14.55
CA PHE A 438 17.63 -2.09 13.74
C PHE A 438 18.90 -1.60 14.44
N LEU A 439 18.84 -1.28 15.73
CA LEU A 439 20.00 -0.82 16.49
C LEU A 439 21.05 -1.94 16.63
N GLU A 440 20.63 -3.19 16.79
CA GLU A 440 21.51 -4.37 16.79
C GLU A 440 22.22 -4.53 15.44
N GLU A 441 21.45 -4.52 14.34
CA GLU A 441 21.97 -4.60 12.96
C GLU A 441 22.91 -3.44 12.62
N ARG A 442 22.60 -2.22 13.10
CA ARG A 442 23.45 -1.04 12.95
C ARG A 442 24.77 -1.22 13.69
N ALA A 443 24.73 -1.77 14.91
CA ALA A 443 25.92 -2.00 15.72
C ALA A 443 26.82 -3.12 15.16
N SER A 444 26.24 -4.15 14.53
CA SER A 444 26.97 -5.24 13.88
C SER A 444 27.39 -4.93 12.44
N GLY A 445 26.95 -3.81 11.85
CA GLY A 445 27.24 -3.45 10.46
C GLY A 445 26.53 -4.33 9.44
N THR A 446 25.37 -4.89 9.78
CA THR A 446 24.61 -5.84 8.95
C THR A 446 23.32 -5.27 8.37
N LEU A 447 23.11 -3.95 8.50
CA LEU A 447 21.97 -3.26 7.88
C LEU A 447 21.98 -3.49 6.36
N THR A 448 20.90 -4.08 5.85
CA THR A 448 20.71 -4.35 4.43
C THR A 448 19.34 -3.86 3.99
N PRO A 449 19.26 -2.85 3.10
CA PRO A 449 17.98 -2.33 2.63
C PRO A 449 17.21 -3.38 1.82
N GLU A 450 15.87 -3.25 1.79
CA GLU A 450 15.00 -4.00 0.89
C GLU A 450 15.46 -3.81 -0.56
N VAL A 451 15.64 -4.92 -1.29
CA VAL A 451 16.19 -4.92 -2.66
C VAL A 451 15.22 -4.24 -3.63
N LEU A 452 15.76 -3.37 -4.50
CA LEU A 452 15.04 -2.83 -5.64
C LEU A 452 15.27 -3.75 -6.85
N LEU A 453 14.20 -4.18 -7.50
CA LEU A 453 14.24 -4.95 -8.72
C LEU A 453 14.84 -4.10 -9.86
N PRO A 454 15.55 -4.75 -10.82
CA PRO A 454 16.02 -4.06 -12.02
C PRO A 454 14.88 -3.32 -12.74
N ILE A 455 15.20 -2.18 -13.35
CA ILE A 455 14.23 -1.43 -14.16
C ILE A 455 13.88 -2.29 -15.39
N PRO A 456 12.59 -2.54 -15.70
CA PRO A 456 12.20 -3.25 -16.90
C PRO A 456 12.68 -2.50 -18.16
N GLU A 457 13.38 -3.18 -19.07
CA GLU A 457 13.83 -2.57 -20.33
C GLU A 457 12.64 -2.26 -21.25
N ALA A 458 12.54 -1.02 -21.74
CA ALA A 458 11.50 -0.62 -22.67
C ALA A 458 11.70 -1.33 -24.03
N GLY A 459 10.82 -2.25 -24.37
CA GLY A 459 10.90 -3.05 -25.59
C GLY A 459 11.50 -4.44 -25.41
N ALA A 460 11.95 -4.79 -24.20
CA ALA A 460 12.03 -6.18 -23.81
C ALA A 460 10.60 -6.68 -23.57
N SER A 461 9.92 -7.15 -24.63
CA SER A 461 9.17 -8.39 -24.42
C SER A 461 10.17 -9.33 -23.78
N SER A 462 9.79 -9.94 -22.67
CA SER A 462 10.68 -10.79 -21.88
C SER A 462 11.11 -11.99 -22.71
N ALA A 463 12.11 -11.80 -23.58
CA ALA A 463 12.95 -12.83 -24.12
C ALA A 463 13.83 -13.29 -22.97
N VAL A 464 13.22 -14.03 -22.03
CA VAL A 464 13.97 -14.80 -21.06
C VAL A 464 14.53 -15.99 -21.82
N GLY A 465 15.71 -15.78 -22.39
CA GLY A 465 16.65 -16.87 -22.66
C GLY A 465 17.09 -17.45 -21.30
N GLY A 466 16.23 -18.27 -20.72
CA GLY A 466 16.41 -18.92 -19.42
C GLY A 466 15.12 -19.64 -19.05
N GLU A 467 15.21 -20.93 -18.78
CA GLU A 467 14.09 -21.82 -18.44
C GLU A 467 13.23 -21.23 -17.30
N GLY A 468 12.14 -20.58 -17.66
CA GLY A 468 11.09 -20.10 -16.77
C GLY A 468 9.73 -20.40 -17.40
N VAL A 469 8.79 -20.86 -16.58
CA VAL A 469 7.43 -21.19 -17.05
C VAL A 469 6.72 -19.89 -17.45
N PRO A 470 6.19 -19.77 -18.69
CA PRO A 470 5.45 -18.58 -19.11
C PRO A 470 4.26 -18.32 -18.19
N THR A 471 4.15 -17.10 -17.67
CA THR A 471 3.01 -16.65 -16.84
C THR A 471 1.95 -15.94 -17.67
N GLU A 472 2.21 -15.61 -18.93
CA GLU A 472 1.22 -15.06 -19.87
C GLU A 472 1.22 -15.90 -21.15
N PHE A 473 0.05 -16.33 -21.61
CA PHE A 473 -0.09 -17.10 -22.84
C PHE A 473 -1.50 -16.97 -23.42
N VAL A 474 -1.64 -17.14 -24.73
CA VAL A 474 -2.94 -17.21 -25.42
C VAL A 474 -3.35 -18.66 -25.55
N ILE A 475 -4.58 -18.99 -25.17
CA ILE A 475 -5.17 -20.30 -25.43
C ILE A 475 -6.27 -20.17 -26.49
N ASP A 476 -6.22 -21.01 -27.51
CA ASP A 476 -7.29 -21.14 -28.50
C ASP A 476 -8.17 -22.32 -28.12
N VAL A 477 -9.44 -22.05 -27.79
CA VAL A 477 -10.41 -23.09 -27.41
C VAL A 477 -11.65 -22.94 -28.29
N HIS A 478 -11.96 -23.98 -29.07
CA HIS A 478 -13.11 -24.01 -29.99
C HIS A 478 -13.18 -22.86 -31.02
N GLY A 479 -12.04 -22.25 -31.37
CA GLY A 479 -11.97 -21.16 -32.35
C GLY A 479 -12.07 -19.75 -31.76
N GLU A 480 -12.15 -19.63 -30.43
CA GLU A 480 -11.99 -18.36 -29.71
C GLU A 480 -10.62 -18.32 -29.02
N SER A 481 -9.95 -17.18 -29.13
CA SER A 481 -8.65 -16.92 -28.51
C SER A 481 -8.85 -16.19 -27.19
N TYR A 482 -8.30 -16.75 -26.11
CA TYR A 482 -8.33 -16.14 -24.79
C TYR A 482 -6.91 -15.80 -24.35
N ARG A 483 -6.66 -14.55 -23.98
CA ARG A 483 -5.40 -14.17 -23.32
C ARG A 483 -5.47 -14.54 -21.85
N VAL A 484 -4.55 -15.36 -21.40
CA VAL A 484 -4.46 -15.84 -20.01
C VAL A 484 -3.20 -15.27 -19.35
N ASP A 485 -3.37 -14.46 -18.31
CA ASP A 485 -2.28 -13.93 -17.50
C ASP A 485 -2.34 -14.53 -16.09
N ILE A 486 -1.37 -15.37 -15.70
CA ILE A 486 -1.25 -15.91 -14.33
C ILE A 486 -0.72 -14.81 -13.42
N THR A 487 -1.62 -14.25 -12.60
CA THR A 487 -1.35 -13.13 -11.68
C THR A 487 -0.93 -13.59 -10.28
N GLY A 488 -1.03 -14.89 -9.99
CA GLY A 488 -0.50 -15.46 -8.75
C GLY A 488 -0.88 -16.92 -8.53
N VAL A 489 -0.18 -17.56 -7.57
CA VAL A 489 -0.47 -18.93 -7.12
C VAL A 489 -0.72 -18.90 -5.62
N GLY A 490 -1.88 -19.40 -5.18
CA GLY A 490 -2.28 -19.48 -3.78
C GLY A 490 -1.53 -20.58 -3.00
N VAL A 491 -1.66 -20.57 -1.67
CA VAL A 491 -0.99 -21.52 -0.77
C VAL A 491 -1.49 -22.95 -1.01
N LYS A 492 -0.57 -23.91 -0.97
CA LYS A 492 -0.86 -25.35 -1.15
C LYS A 492 -1.68 -25.88 0.02
N GLY A 493 -2.93 -26.28 -0.22
CA GLY A 493 -3.78 -26.98 0.75
C GLY A 493 -4.41 -28.22 0.09
N ASP A 494 -4.35 -29.37 0.75
CA ASP A 494 -5.04 -30.61 0.35
C ASP A 494 -4.89 -31.04 -1.12
N GLY A 495 -3.70 -30.86 -1.70
CA GLY A 495 -3.41 -31.31 -3.07
C GLY A 495 -3.99 -30.44 -4.19
N LYS A 496 -4.76 -29.39 -3.85
CA LYS A 496 -5.28 -28.40 -4.79
C LYS A 496 -4.45 -27.12 -4.74
N ARG A 497 -4.36 -26.42 -5.88
CA ARG A 497 -3.69 -25.12 -6.01
C ARG A 497 -4.67 -24.13 -6.63
N HIS A 498 -4.75 -22.95 -6.03
CA HIS A 498 -5.52 -21.86 -6.61
C HIS A 498 -4.60 -21.07 -7.55
N PHE A 499 -4.95 -21.01 -8.83
CA PHE A 499 -4.32 -20.09 -9.78
C PHE A 499 -5.22 -18.87 -9.92
N TYR A 500 -4.63 -17.70 -9.72
CA TYR A 500 -5.26 -16.44 -10.05
C TYR A 500 -4.82 -16.11 -11.46
N LEU A 501 -5.77 -16.02 -12.38
CA LEU A 501 -5.48 -15.73 -13.77
C LEU A 501 -6.45 -14.68 -14.32
N SER A 502 -5.98 -13.86 -15.25
CA SER A 502 -6.80 -12.91 -16.01
C SER A 502 -7.12 -13.55 -17.34
N ILE A 503 -8.39 -13.70 -17.70
CA ILE A 503 -8.84 -14.14 -19.03
C ILE A 503 -9.38 -12.90 -19.75
N ASP A 504 -8.68 -12.44 -20.79
CA ASP A 504 -9.01 -11.22 -21.55
C ASP A 504 -9.24 -9.97 -20.68
N GLY A 505 -8.46 -9.86 -19.59
CA GLY A 505 -8.55 -8.75 -18.64
C GLY A 505 -9.58 -8.94 -17.53
N MET A 506 -10.33 -10.04 -17.52
CA MET A 506 -11.25 -10.40 -16.45
C MET A 506 -10.55 -11.33 -15.45
N PRO A 507 -10.41 -10.93 -14.17
CA PRO A 507 -9.77 -11.77 -13.18
C PRO A 507 -10.66 -12.96 -12.81
N GLU A 508 -10.12 -14.15 -12.95
CA GLU A 508 -10.74 -15.43 -12.65
C GLU A 508 -9.90 -16.21 -11.63
N GLU A 509 -10.58 -16.90 -10.73
CA GLU A 509 -9.97 -17.85 -9.80
C GLU A 509 -10.21 -19.26 -10.31
N VAL A 510 -9.13 -19.94 -10.69
CA VAL A 510 -9.20 -21.33 -11.16
C VAL A 510 -8.58 -22.25 -10.12
N VAL A 511 -9.41 -23.17 -9.61
CA VAL A 511 -8.95 -24.25 -8.74
C VAL A 511 -8.29 -25.30 -9.61
N PHE A 512 -6.96 -25.33 -9.60
CA PHE A 512 -6.16 -26.34 -10.27
C PHE A 512 -5.91 -27.51 -9.33
N GLU A 513 -6.54 -28.63 -9.62
CA GLU A 513 -6.23 -29.91 -8.98
C GLU A 513 -5.31 -30.70 -9.92
N PRO A 514 -3.98 -30.75 -9.68
CA PRO A 514 -3.10 -31.60 -10.45
C PRO A 514 -3.48 -33.06 -10.19
N LEU A 515 -4.15 -33.67 -11.17
CA LEU A 515 -4.39 -35.12 -11.15
C LEU A 515 -3.09 -35.90 -11.41
N ASN A 516 -2.08 -35.24 -12.01
CA ASN A 516 -0.80 -35.80 -12.45
C ASN A 516 0.26 -34.67 -12.46
N GLU A 517 1.56 -34.99 -12.40
CA GLU A 517 2.65 -34.06 -12.70
C GLU A 517 3.29 -34.40 -14.06
N PHE A 518 3.55 -33.39 -14.89
CA PHE A 518 4.36 -33.55 -16.08
C PHE A 518 5.84 -33.54 -15.69
N VAL A 519 6.46 -34.72 -15.61
CA VAL A 519 7.92 -34.83 -15.54
C VAL A 519 8.44 -34.70 -16.97
N GLY A 520 9.10 -33.59 -17.28
CA GLY A 520 9.88 -33.42 -18.51
C GLY A 520 11.09 -34.36 -18.47
N GLY A 521 10.85 -35.65 -18.65
CA GLY A 521 11.85 -36.68 -18.74
C GLY A 521 12.39 -36.76 -20.16
N ALA A 522 13.72 -36.71 -20.28
CA ALA A 522 14.44 -36.97 -21.51
C ALA A 522 14.02 -38.30 -22.17
N GLY A 523 13.61 -38.23 -23.44
CA GLY A 523 13.82 -39.29 -24.44
C GLY A 523 12.84 -40.46 -24.49
N GLY A 524 11.79 -40.32 -25.31
CA GLY A 524 11.14 -41.44 -26.00
C GLY A 524 11.53 -41.44 -27.48
N LYS A 525 12.61 -42.13 -27.86
CA LYS A 525 13.08 -42.30 -29.26
C LYS A 525 12.23 -43.34 -30.03
N ARG A 526 10.90 -43.21 -30.09
CA ARG A 526 10.10 -44.10 -30.96
C ARG A 526 9.93 -43.48 -32.34
N LYS A 527 10.14 -44.28 -33.39
CA LYS A 527 9.99 -43.85 -34.79
C LYS A 527 8.53 -43.49 -35.07
N GLN A 528 8.31 -42.63 -36.08
CA GLN A 528 6.97 -42.28 -36.55
C GLN A 528 6.48 -43.27 -37.60
N ALA A 529 5.21 -43.66 -37.52
CA ALA A 529 4.54 -44.60 -38.40
C ALA A 529 4.39 -44.01 -39.79
N SER A 530 4.92 -44.71 -40.78
CA SER A 530 4.96 -44.25 -42.17
C SER A 530 4.76 -45.37 -43.18
N ALA A 531 5.02 -46.63 -42.80
CA ALA A 531 4.78 -47.78 -43.64
C ALA A 531 3.35 -48.35 -43.47
N PRO A 532 2.77 -48.98 -44.51
CA PRO A 532 1.41 -49.55 -44.44
C PRO A 532 1.19 -50.62 -43.35
N GLY A 533 2.28 -51.26 -42.91
CA GLY A 533 2.27 -52.28 -41.85
C GLY A 533 2.60 -51.75 -40.45
N ASP A 534 2.86 -50.45 -40.29
CA ASP A 534 3.13 -49.85 -38.99
C ASP A 534 1.83 -49.70 -38.20
N VAL A 535 1.77 -50.32 -37.03
CA VAL A 535 0.66 -50.21 -36.09
C VAL A 535 0.90 -49.01 -35.17
N SER A 536 -0.05 -48.09 -35.14
CA SER A 536 -0.05 -46.91 -34.25
C SER A 536 -1.39 -46.76 -33.52
N THR A 537 -1.41 -45.95 -32.46
CA THR A 537 -2.65 -45.59 -31.75
C THR A 537 -3.30 -44.35 -32.38
N SER A 538 -4.63 -44.22 -32.28
CA SER A 538 -5.37 -43.06 -32.75
C SER A 538 -5.46 -41.93 -31.71
N MET A 539 -5.19 -42.24 -30.44
CA MET A 539 -5.24 -41.28 -29.33
C MET A 539 -4.17 -41.61 -28.26
N PRO A 540 -3.65 -40.60 -27.53
CA PRO A 540 -2.65 -40.84 -26.50
C PRO A 540 -3.19 -41.72 -25.37
N GLY A 541 -2.41 -42.70 -24.92
CA GLY A 541 -2.83 -43.65 -23.89
C GLY A 541 -1.66 -44.48 -23.35
N ASN A 542 -1.98 -45.46 -22.50
CA ASN A 542 -1.02 -46.43 -21.98
C ASN A 542 -1.32 -47.83 -22.51
N ILE A 543 -0.31 -48.63 -22.83
CA ILE A 543 -0.49 -50.03 -23.26
C ILE A 543 -0.87 -50.88 -22.03
N VAL A 544 -2.06 -51.47 -22.05
CA VAL A 544 -2.56 -52.37 -21.01
C VAL A 544 -2.09 -53.80 -21.25
N ASP A 545 -2.01 -54.22 -22.52
CA ASP A 545 -1.50 -55.53 -22.87
C ASP A 545 -0.98 -55.60 -24.31
N VAL A 546 -0.05 -56.52 -24.55
CA VAL A 546 0.48 -56.84 -25.88
C VAL A 546 0.04 -58.25 -26.24
N LEU A 547 -0.83 -58.37 -27.25
CA LEU A 547 -1.56 -59.62 -27.54
C LEU A 547 -0.81 -60.56 -28.48
N VAL A 548 0.30 -60.11 -29.05
CA VAL A 548 1.08 -60.82 -30.07
C VAL A 548 2.57 -60.80 -29.76
N LYS A 549 3.33 -61.72 -30.36
CA LYS A 549 4.79 -61.79 -30.26
C LYS A 549 5.43 -61.63 -31.63
N VAL A 550 6.69 -61.21 -31.65
CA VAL A 550 7.50 -61.17 -32.87
C VAL A 550 7.56 -62.57 -33.48
N GLY A 551 7.21 -62.69 -34.76
CA GLY A 551 7.07 -63.94 -35.51
C GLY A 551 5.64 -64.46 -35.65
N ASP A 552 4.66 -63.89 -34.95
CA ASP A 552 3.26 -64.31 -35.06
C ASP A 552 2.64 -63.82 -36.38
N VAL A 553 1.81 -64.67 -36.99
CA VAL A 553 1.03 -64.33 -38.19
C VAL A 553 -0.33 -63.76 -37.78
N VAL A 554 -0.62 -62.53 -38.20
CA VAL A 554 -1.85 -61.80 -37.88
C VAL A 554 -2.69 -61.49 -39.12
N LYS A 555 -4.00 -61.34 -38.95
CA LYS A 555 -4.94 -60.93 -40.01
C LYS A 555 -5.28 -59.45 -39.87
N THR A 556 -5.61 -58.78 -40.98
CA THR A 556 -6.16 -57.42 -40.94
C THR A 556 -7.36 -57.35 -40.00
N GLY A 557 -7.38 -56.34 -39.12
CA GLY A 557 -8.43 -56.14 -38.12
C GLY A 557 -8.27 -56.99 -36.85
N GLN A 558 -7.28 -57.87 -36.77
CA GLN A 558 -7.00 -58.62 -35.55
C GLN A 558 -6.40 -57.70 -34.48
N ALA A 559 -6.91 -57.77 -33.25
CA ALA A 559 -6.35 -57.01 -32.12
C ALA A 559 -4.93 -57.49 -31.80
N VAL A 560 -4.00 -56.53 -31.71
CA VAL A 560 -2.58 -56.78 -31.44
C VAL A 560 -2.07 -56.10 -30.17
N LEU A 561 -2.75 -55.03 -29.73
CA LEU A 561 -2.50 -54.34 -28.46
C LEU A 561 -3.83 -53.96 -27.80
N ILE A 562 -3.81 -53.81 -26.48
CA ILE A 562 -4.87 -53.13 -25.72
C ILE A 562 -4.27 -51.86 -25.13
N SER A 563 -4.95 -50.74 -25.32
CA SER A 563 -4.54 -49.44 -24.76
C SER A 563 -5.65 -48.86 -23.89
N GLU A 564 -5.28 -48.13 -22.85
CA GLU A 564 -6.20 -47.39 -21.98
C GLU A 564 -5.97 -45.90 -22.16
N ALA A 565 -7.05 -45.18 -22.44
CA ALA A 565 -7.09 -43.73 -22.40
C ALA A 565 -8.39 -43.29 -21.72
N MET A 566 -8.29 -42.29 -20.84
CA MET A 566 -9.46 -41.77 -20.09
C MET A 566 -10.28 -42.85 -19.35
N LYS A 567 -9.60 -43.86 -18.78
CA LYS A 567 -10.21 -44.99 -18.04
C LYS A 567 -11.08 -45.93 -18.89
N MET A 568 -10.92 -45.91 -20.22
CA MET A 568 -11.55 -46.86 -21.13
C MET A 568 -10.47 -47.63 -21.91
N GLU A 569 -10.59 -48.95 -21.94
CA GLU A 569 -9.73 -49.82 -22.73
C GLU A 569 -10.22 -49.90 -24.18
N THR A 570 -9.29 -49.85 -25.13
CA THR A 570 -9.57 -49.93 -26.57
C THR A 570 -8.51 -50.81 -27.23
N GLU A 571 -8.98 -51.72 -28.09
CA GLU A 571 -8.12 -52.60 -28.88
C GLU A 571 -7.53 -51.87 -30.08
N ILE A 572 -6.21 -51.99 -30.27
CA ILE A 572 -5.52 -51.53 -31.46
C ILE A 572 -5.34 -52.72 -32.40
N GLN A 573 -5.78 -52.57 -33.64
CA GLN A 573 -5.90 -53.66 -34.61
C GLN A 573 -4.82 -53.58 -35.70
N ALA A 574 -4.42 -54.74 -36.23
CA ALA A 574 -3.47 -54.84 -37.33
C ALA A 574 -4.05 -54.23 -38.63
N PRO A 575 -3.37 -53.26 -39.27
CA PRO A 575 -3.86 -52.61 -40.49
C PRO A 575 -3.75 -53.52 -41.73
N ILE A 576 -2.84 -54.50 -41.72
CA ILE A 576 -2.64 -55.49 -42.78
C ILE A 576 -2.52 -56.90 -42.20
N ALA A 577 -2.73 -57.92 -43.04
CA ALA A 577 -2.37 -59.29 -42.71
C ALA A 577 -0.88 -59.50 -43.00
N GLY A 578 -0.18 -60.26 -42.16
CA GLY A 578 1.27 -60.42 -42.28
C GLY A 578 1.90 -61.02 -41.03
N THR A 579 3.23 -60.98 -40.97
CA THR A 579 4.00 -61.46 -39.80
C THR A 579 4.52 -60.28 -38.99
N VAL A 580 4.39 -60.34 -37.67
CA VAL A 580 4.91 -59.32 -36.76
C VAL A 580 6.44 -59.37 -36.74
N THR A 581 7.11 -58.33 -37.21
CA THR A 581 8.58 -58.28 -37.32
C THR A 581 9.25 -57.57 -36.14
N ALA A 582 8.57 -56.60 -35.54
CA ALA A 582 9.07 -55.88 -34.36
C ALA A 582 7.93 -55.37 -33.48
N ILE A 583 8.18 -55.34 -32.16
CA ILE A 583 7.30 -54.74 -31.15
C ILE A 583 8.14 -53.76 -30.34
N HIS A 584 7.76 -52.48 -30.36
CA HIS A 584 8.54 -51.37 -29.77
C HIS A 584 7.96 -50.84 -28.45
N VAL A 585 6.94 -51.54 -27.93
CA VAL A 585 6.22 -51.17 -26.72
C VAL A 585 6.05 -52.37 -25.79
N ALA A 586 6.02 -52.10 -24.50
CA ALA A 586 5.68 -53.07 -23.46
C ALA A 586 4.45 -52.62 -22.67
N LYS A 587 3.85 -53.56 -21.93
CA LYS A 587 2.77 -53.24 -20.99
C LYS A 587 3.20 -52.15 -20.00
N GLY A 588 2.36 -51.14 -19.84
CA GLY A 588 2.60 -49.95 -19.03
C GLY A 588 3.22 -48.78 -19.80
N ASP A 589 3.68 -48.99 -21.04
CA ASP A 589 4.27 -47.91 -21.84
C ASP A 589 3.22 -46.88 -22.24
N ARG A 590 3.59 -45.60 -22.10
CA ARG A 590 2.84 -44.49 -22.66
C ARG A 590 3.13 -44.35 -24.15
N VAL A 591 2.08 -44.19 -24.94
CA VAL A 591 2.13 -44.13 -26.41
C VAL A 591 1.33 -42.94 -26.92
N ASN A 592 1.81 -42.32 -28.01
CA ASN A 592 1.14 -41.20 -28.66
C ASN A 592 0.75 -41.54 -30.11
N PRO A 593 -0.27 -40.86 -30.67
CA PRO A 593 -0.62 -41.04 -32.07
C PRO A 593 0.55 -40.74 -32.99
N GLY A 594 0.73 -41.60 -34.00
CA GLY A 594 1.82 -41.49 -34.96
C GLY A 594 3.09 -42.22 -34.56
N GLU A 595 3.28 -42.68 -33.31
CA GLU A 595 4.42 -43.52 -32.95
C GLU A 595 4.24 -44.96 -33.49
N VAL A 596 5.30 -45.58 -34.01
CA VAL A 596 5.31 -47.01 -34.39
C VAL A 596 5.34 -47.85 -33.13
N LEU A 597 4.30 -48.66 -32.94
CA LEU A 597 4.18 -49.55 -31.78
C LEU A 597 4.54 -51.00 -32.16
N ILE A 598 4.09 -51.45 -33.33
CA ILE A 598 4.38 -52.77 -33.91
C ILE A 598 4.62 -52.61 -35.41
N GLU A 599 5.55 -53.36 -35.98
CA GLU A 599 5.78 -53.46 -37.43
C GLU A 599 5.28 -54.82 -37.93
N ILE A 600 4.46 -54.82 -38.98
CA ILE A 600 3.93 -56.01 -39.64
C ILE A 600 4.39 -56.01 -41.10
N GLU A 601 5.00 -57.11 -41.53
CA GLU A 601 5.38 -57.31 -42.94
C GLU A 601 4.37 -58.24 -43.61
N GLY A 602 3.73 -57.75 -44.67
CA GLY A 602 2.59 -58.40 -45.36
C GLY A 602 2.97 -59.37 -46.47
#